data_AF-A0A371B9W0-F1
#
_entry.id   AF-A0A371B9W0-F1
#
_cell.length_a   1.000
_cell.length_b   1.000
_cell.length_c   1.000
_cell.angle_alpha   90.00
_cell.angle_beta   90.00
_cell.angle_gamma   90.00
#
_symmetry.space_group_name_H-M   'P 1'
#
loop_
_entity.id
_entity.type
_entity.pdbx_description
1 polymer ?
#
loop_
_entity_poly.entity_id
_entity_poly.type
_entity_poly.pdbx_seq_one_letter_code
_entity_poly.pdbx_strand_id
1 'polypeptide(L)'
;MGRKVKRRQSTADAQRNDNATELINTLIRDGADTSRLLELYYWTREPGIVEMIRAYLDMPERAQRNLSTFLLNGKPQSVSSSFDQQGRLVLGRIVSEQAASPSGQRHRQV
;
A
#
# COMPACT_ATOMS: atom_id res chain seq x y z
N MET A 1 28.91 23.42 34.09
CA MET A 1 29.32 22.62 32.90
C MET A 1 28.15 22.49 31.95
N GLY A 2 28.07 23.34 30.91
CA GLY A 2 26.97 23.32 29.92
C GLY A 2 27.32 22.44 28.72
N ARG A 3 26.60 21.33 28.53
CA ARG A 3 26.76 20.45 27.36
C ARG A 3 26.24 21.14 26.09
N LYS A 4 27.16 21.56 25.20
CA LYS A 4 26.86 22.03 23.84
C LYS A 4 26.48 20.83 22.95
N VAL A 5 25.21 20.42 22.95
CA VAL A 5 24.70 19.37 22.03
C VAL A 5 23.88 19.96 20.87
N LYS A 6 23.57 21.26 20.88
CA LYS A 6 22.55 21.86 19.99
C LYS A 6 23.01 22.23 18.56
N ARG A 7 24.29 22.08 18.19
CA ARG A 7 24.83 22.60 16.90
C ARG A 7 25.07 21.54 15.81
N ARG A 8 25.06 20.24 16.16
CA ARG A 8 25.31 19.14 15.20
C ARG A 8 24.06 18.63 14.49
N GLN A 9 22.89 18.66 15.14
CA GLN A 9 21.63 18.24 14.52
C GLN A 9 21.16 19.25 13.46
N SER A 10 21.29 20.55 13.73
CA SER A 10 20.80 21.60 12.81
C SER A 10 21.50 21.63 11.44
N THR A 11 22.74 21.15 11.37
CA THR A 11 23.53 21.12 10.12
C THR A 11 23.20 19.90 9.28
N ALA A 12 22.95 18.74 9.91
CA ALA A 12 22.55 17.52 9.21
C ALA A 12 21.14 17.62 8.63
N ASP A 13 20.21 18.26 9.35
CA ASP A 13 18.84 18.47 8.89
C ASP A 13 18.77 19.50 7.75
N ALA A 14 19.58 20.58 7.83
CA ALA A 14 19.72 21.54 6.74
C ALA A 14 20.27 20.88 5.46
N GLN A 15 21.36 20.10 5.58
CA GLN A 15 21.95 19.40 4.45
C GLN A 15 20.98 18.38 3.80
N ARG A 16 20.15 17.70 4.60
CA ARG A 16 19.13 16.78 4.08
C ARG A 16 18.04 17.51 3.31
N ASN A 17 17.61 18.68 3.81
CA ASN A 17 16.62 19.49 3.11
C ASN A 17 17.17 20.03 1.79
N ASP A 18 18.42 20.49 1.77
CA ASP A 18 19.08 20.99 0.56
C ASP A 18 19.17 19.89 -0.51
N ASN A 19 19.56 18.67 -0.13
CA ASN A 19 19.61 17.52 -1.03
C ASN A 19 18.22 17.12 -1.56
N ALA A 20 17.17 17.19 -0.73
CA ALA A 20 15.81 16.87 -1.13
C ALA A 20 15.26 17.90 -2.13
N THR A 21 15.53 19.18 -1.89
CA THR A 21 15.16 20.27 -2.80
C THR A 21 15.88 20.13 -4.15
N GLU A 22 17.16 19.79 -4.15
CA GLU A 22 17.94 19.56 -5.38
C GLU A 22 17.39 18.38 -6.19
N LEU A 23 17.00 17.29 -5.52
CA LEU A 23 16.37 16.13 -6.15
C LEU A 23 15.02 16.50 -6.79
N ILE A 24 14.15 17.21 -6.05
CA ILE A 24 12.83 17.65 -6.56
C ILE A 24 13.01 18.55 -7.78
N ASN A 25 13.94 19.51 -7.72
CA ASN A 25 14.23 20.39 -8.84
C ASN A 25 14.74 19.62 -10.07
N THR A 26 15.56 18.60 -9.86
CA THR A 26 16.05 17.72 -10.93
C THR A 26 14.89 16.94 -11.55
N LEU A 27 14.01 16.34 -10.75
CA LEU A 27 12.84 15.60 -11.24
C LEU A 27 11.90 16.49 -12.06
N ILE A 28 11.61 17.71 -11.58
CA ILE A 28 10.76 18.67 -12.31
C ILE A 28 11.41 19.08 -13.63
N ARG A 29 12.72 19.39 -13.61
CA ARG A 29 13.48 19.78 -14.82
C ARG A 29 13.50 18.65 -15.85
N ASP A 30 13.62 17.41 -15.41
CA ASP A 30 13.70 16.23 -16.27
C ASP A 30 12.29 15.76 -16.75
N GLY A 31 11.25 16.57 -16.51
CA GLY A 31 9.91 16.39 -17.06
C GLY A 31 8.97 15.54 -16.21
N ALA A 32 9.28 15.32 -14.93
CA ALA A 32 8.35 14.64 -14.03
C ALA A 32 7.05 15.45 -13.89
N ASP A 33 5.92 14.76 -13.91
CA ASP A 33 4.61 15.36 -13.66
C ASP A 33 4.52 15.84 -12.20
N THR A 34 4.41 17.15 -12.02
CA THR A 34 4.27 17.81 -10.71
C THR A 34 3.07 17.29 -9.92
N SER A 35 1.98 16.93 -10.61
CA SER A 35 0.78 16.37 -9.97
C SER A 35 1.11 15.03 -9.33
N ARG A 36 1.89 14.20 -10.02
CA ARG A 36 2.36 12.90 -9.52
C ARG A 36 3.34 13.05 -8.35
N LEU A 37 4.22 14.05 -8.38
CA LEU A 37 5.12 14.35 -7.26
C LEU A 37 4.33 14.78 -6.01
N LEU A 38 3.29 15.60 -6.18
CA LEU A 38 2.40 15.98 -5.08
C LEU A 38 1.63 14.78 -4.52
N GLU A 39 1.11 13.90 -5.37
CA GLU A 39 0.47 12.64 -4.93
C GLU A 39 1.41 11.79 -4.07
N LEU A 40 2.67 11.62 -4.51
CA LEU A 40 3.67 10.88 -3.74
C LEU A 40 3.95 11.55 -2.38
N TYR A 41 4.04 12.88 -2.36
CA TYR A 41 4.16 13.62 -1.10
C TYR A 41 2.96 13.35 -0.18
N TYR A 42 1.73 13.44 -0.69
CA TYR A 42 0.53 13.15 0.10
C TYR A 42 0.52 11.70 0.61
N TRP A 43 0.89 10.72 -0.23
CA TRP A 43 1.02 9.33 0.20
C TRP A 43 2.02 9.15 1.33
N THR A 44 3.13 9.90 1.34
CA THR A 44 4.10 9.82 2.44
C THR A 44 3.59 10.41 3.76
N ARG A 45 2.53 11.23 3.72
CA ARG A 45 1.90 11.82 4.90
C ARG A 45 0.83 10.92 5.52
N GLU A 46 0.31 9.97 4.74
CA GLU A 46 -0.65 8.98 5.21
C GLU A 46 0.02 7.98 6.18
N PRO A 47 -0.50 7.81 7.41
CA PRO A 47 0.04 6.87 8.37
C PRO A 47 0.09 5.45 7.83
N GLY A 48 1.24 4.78 7.95
CA GLY A 48 1.38 3.38 7.57
C GLY A 48 1.67 3.12 6.08
N ILE A 49 1.58 4.13 5.20
CA ILE A 49 1.86 3.93 3.76
C ILE A 49 3.33 3.61 3.51
N VAL A 50 4.26 4.31 4.18
CA VAL A 50 5.69 4.06 4.00
C VAL A 50 6.05 2.65 4.49
N GLU A 51 5.49 2.24 5.62
CA GLU A 51 5.64 0.90 6.19
C GLU A 51 5.06 -0.16 5.25
N MET A 52 3.90 0.11 4.65
CA MET A 52 3.26 -0.79 3.68
C MET A 52 4.09 -0.93 2.41
N ILE A 53 4.64 0.17 1.88
CA ILE A 53 5.53 0.14 0.70
C ILE A 53 6.78 -0.69 1.02
N ARG A 54 7.41 -0.46 2.17
CA ARG A 54 8.59 -1.23 2.59
C ARG A 54 8.26 -2.72 2.75
N ALA A 55 7.18 -3.05 3.46
CA ALA A 55 6.74 -4.42 3.64
C ALA A 55 6.46 -5.11 2.29
N TYR A 56 5.87 -4.40 1.34
CA TYR A 56 5.67 -4.91 -0.02
C TYR A 56 7.00 -5.17 -0.75
N LEU A 57 7.94 -4.22 -0.69
CA LEU A 57 9.26 -4.36 -1.34
C LEU A 57 10.13 -5.45 -0.70
N ASP A 58 9.96 -5.70 0.60
CA ASP A 58 10.67 -6.76 1.34
C ASP A 58 10.12 -8.16 1.04
N MET A 59 8.94 -8.29 0.42
CA MET A 59 8.38 -9.59 0.03
C MET A 59 9.22 -10.25 -1.07
N PRO A 60 9.31 -11.60 -1.10
CA PRO A 60 9.85 -12.31 -2.26
C PRO A 60 9.12 -11.92 -3.55
N GLU A 61 9.85 -11.81 -4.66
CA GLU A 61 9.33 -11.34 -5.96
C GLU A 61 8.06 -12.09 -6.41
N ARG A 62 7.99 -13.41 -6.16
CA ARG A 62 6.80 -14.22 -6.44
C ARG A 62 5.58 -13.77 -5.62
N ALA A 63 5.78 -13.45 -4.35
CA ALA A 63 4.71 -12.96 -3.46
C ALA A 63 4.25 -11.57 -3.88
N GLN A 64 5.17 -10.67 -4.26
CA GLN A 64 4.85 -9.36 -4.82
C GLN A 64 3.94 -9.50 -6.04
N ARG A 65 4.36 -10.29 -7.04
CA ARG A 65 3.56 -10.54 -8.26
C ARG A 65 2.17 -11.08 -7.95
N ASN A 66 2.07 -12.06 -7.04
CA ASN A 66 0.79 -12.63 -6.65
C ASN A 66 -0.12 -11.58 -6.01
N LEU A 67 0.42 -10.76 -5.10
CA LEU A 67 -0.33 -9.71 -4.42
C LEU A 67 -0.77 -8.60 -5.39
N SER A 68 0.10 -8.13 -6.28
CA SER A 68 -0.28 -7.16 -7.32
C SER A 68 -1.40 -7.71 -8.20
N THR A 69 -1.24 -8.94 -8.67
CA THR A 69 -2.22 -9.59 -9.54
C THR A 69 -3.55 -9.75 -8.81
N PHE A 70 -3.50 -10.16 -7.55
CA PHE A 70 -4.68 -10.23 -6.72
C PHE A 70 -5.35 -8.87 -6.62
N LEU A 71 -4.64 -7.80 -6.23
CA LEU A 71 -5.22 -6.46 -6.02
C LEU A 71 -5.75 -5.82 -7.32
N LEU A 72 -5.02 -5.95 -8.44
CA LEU A 72 -5.43 -5.38 -9.73
C LEU A 72 -6.69 -6.02 -10.30
N ASN A 73 -6.89 -7.32 -10.08
CA ASN A 73 -7.98 -8.07 -10.72
C ASN A 73 -9.32 -8.03 -9.97
N GLY A 74 -9.46 -7.24 -8.91
CA GLY A 74 -10.76 -7.16 -8.28
C GLY A 74 -11.01 -5.87 -7.52
N LYS A 75 -12.29 -5.62 -7.29
CA LYS A 75 -12.75 -4.39 -6.65
C LYS A 75 -12.27 -4.35 -5.20
N PRO A 76 -11.76 -3.22 -4.68
CA PRO A 76 -11.32 -3.12 -3.29
C PRO A 76 -12.38 -3.60 -2.28
N GLN A 77 -13.65 -3.28 -2.55
CA GLN A 77 -14.81 -3.67 -1.73
C GLN A 77 -15.08 -5.19 -1.69
N SER A 78 -14.48 -5.96 -2.60
CA SER A 78 -14.64 -7.43 -2.67
C SER A 78 -13.49 -8.18 -2.00
N VAL A 79 -12.50 -7.49 -1.45
CA VAL A 79 -11.39 -8.11 -0.74
C VAL A 79 -11.81 -8.36 0.71
N SER A 80 -11.67 -9.59 1.18
CA SER A 80 -11.74 -9.93 2.60
C SER A 80 -10.32 -10.09 3.16
N SER A 81 -10.16 -9.76 4.44
CA SER A 81 -8.90 -9.93 5.17
C SER A 81 -9.16 -10.61 6.50
N SER A 82 -8.38 -11.62 6.83
CA SER A 82 -8.36 -12.25 8.15
C SER A 82 -6.94 -12.58 8.57
N PHE A 83 -6.75 -12.87 9.85
CA PHE A 83 -5.52 -13.49 10.33
C PHE A 83 -5.77 -14.97 10.57
N ASP A 84 -4.85 -15.81 10.14
CA ASP A 84 -4.88 -17.23 10.50
C ASP A 84 -4.35 -17.47 11.92
N GLN A 85 -4.34 -18.72 12.35
CA GLN A 85 -3.89 -19.12 13.68
C GLN A 85 -2.39 -18.85 13.93
N GLN A 86 -1.62 -18.61 12.86
CA GLN A 86 -0.20 -18.28 12.93
C GLN A 86 0.05 -16.76 12.88
N GLY A 87 -1.02 -15.95 12.89
CA GLY A 87 -0.93 -14.49 12.82
C GLY A 87 -0.58 -13.96 11.42
N ARG A 88 -0.72 -14.77 10.36
CA ARG A 88 -0.46 -14.34 8.99
C ARG A 88 -1.72 -13.70 8.41
N LEU A 89 -1.54 -12.58 7.71
CA LEU A 89 -2.61 -11.94 6.96
C LEU A 89 -3.00 -12.82 5.76
N VAL A 90 -4.25 -13.22 5.70
CA VAL A 90 -4.85 -13.94 4.58
C VAL A 90 -5.81 -13.00 3.87
N LEU A 91 -5.58 -12.82 2.57
CA LEU A 91 -6.45 -12.04 1.70
C LEU A 91 -7.29 -12.98 0.85
N GLY A 92 -8.59 -12.74 0.81
CA GLY A 92 -9.57 -13.52 0.07
C GLY A 92 -10.52 -12.65 -0.73
N ARG A 93 -11.40 -13.29 -1.49
CA ARG A 93 -12.52 -12.62 -2.17
C ARG A 93 -13.80 -12.94 -1.45
N ILE A 94 -14.62 -11.91 -1.23
CA ILE A 94 -16.01 -12.08 -0.81
C ILE A 94 -16.75 -12.64 -2.02
N VAL A 95 -17.03 -13.94 -2.00
CA VAL A 95 -17.93 -14.56 -2.96
C VAL A 95 -19.33 -14.29 -2.46
N SER A 96 -20.06 -13.39 -3.12
CA SER A 96 -21.48 -13.23 -2.88
C SER A 96 -22.17 -14.52 -3.33
N GLU A 97 -22.56 -15.39 -2.41
CA GLU A 97 -23.51 -16.46 -2.70
C GLU A 97 -24.87 -15.83 -3.01
N GLN A 98 -25.08 -15.43 -4.26
CA GLN A 98 -26.43 -15.18 -4.77
C GLN A 98 -27.13 -16.52 -4.95
N ALA A 99 -27.78 -16.95 -3.87
CA ALA A 99 -29.00 -17.74 -3.81
C ALA A 99 -29.24 -18.71 -4.99
N ALA A 100 -28.56 -19.86 -4.97
CA ALA A 100 -29.15 -21.08 -5.53
C ALA A 100 -30.19 -21.60 -4.53
N SER A 101 -31.36 -20.95 -4.46
CA SER A 101 -32.54 -21.59 -3.88
C SER A 101 -32.85 -22.82 -4.73
N PRO A 102 -32.87 -24.05 -4.18
CA PRO A 102 -33.38 -25.19 -4.91
C PRO A 102 -34.89 -24.98 -5.05
N SER A 103 -35.31 -24.46 -6.19
CA SER A 103 -36.71 -24.44 -6.58
C SER A 103 -37.19 -25.89 -6.58
N GLY A 104 -38.13 -26.17 -5.67
CA GLY A 104 -38.63 -27.50 -5.39
C GLY A 104 -39.01 -28.25 -6.66
N GLN A 105 -38.49 -29.47 -6.76
CA GLN A 105 -39.02 -30.53 -7.62
C GLN A 105 -40.54 -30.60 -7.42
N ARG A 106 -41.30 -30.07 -8.38
CA ARG A 106 -42.70 -30.47 -8.54
C ARG A 106 -42.71 -31.91 -9.02
N HIS A 107 -42.90 -32.82 -8.08
CA HIS A 107 -43.22 -34.20 -8.33
C HIS A 107 -44.41 -34.28 -9.28
N ARG A 108 -44.17 -34.83 -10.46
CA ARG A 108 -45.16 -35.29 -11.42
C ARG A 108 -45.54 -36.72 -11.04
N GLN A 109 -46.79 -36.97 -10.67
CA GLN A 109 -47.51 -38.25 -10.58
C GLN A 109 -48.88 -37.93 -9.95
N VAL A 110 -50.05 -38.37 -10.43
CA VAL A 110 -50.46 -39.39 -11.42
C VAL A 110 -51.72 -38.84 -12.09
#